data_AF-A0A7Z9GM03-F1
#
_entry.id   AF-A0A7Z9GM03-F1
#
_cell.length_a   1.000
_cell.length_b   1.000
_cell.length_c   1.000
_cell.angle_alpha   90.00
_cell.angle_beta   90.00
_cell.angle_gamma   90.00
#
_symmetry.space_group_name_H-M   'P 1'
#
loop_
_entity.id
_entity.type
_entity.pdbx_description
1 polymer ?
#
loop_
_entity_poly.entity_id
_entity_poly.type
_entity_poly.pdbx_seq_one_letter_code
_entity_poly.pdbx_strand_id
1 'polypeptide(L)'
;MMPEMRQVVAGIRPEISPVDRERLWAKVKLAGEAVALNWPMRTFASRNPLMGYEHLPFDQAICRARELMGGQGYLSNNTYRALLAQGRITTDGLKRALHTVVLPNDASLVVHAGTRTIERFEVLLLHLMHGFEPIDPELFR
;
A
#
# COMPACT_ATOMS: atom_id res chain seq x y z
N MET A 1 -4.56 -54.13 -11.12
CA MET A 1 -5.84 -53.95 -10.41
C MET A 1 -5.48 -53.37 -9.05
N MET A 2 -5.57 -52.06 -8.79
CA MET A 2 -6.70 -51.14 -8.99
C MET A 2 -6.27 -49.81 -9.63
N PRO A 3 -7.08 -49.21 -10.53
CA PRO A 3 -6.83 -47.88 -11.09
C PRO A 3 -7.46 -46.75 -10.26
N GLU A 4 -6.79 -45.60 -10.32
CA GLU A 4 -7.34 -44.23 -10.32
C GLU A 4 -8.21 -43.73 -9.15
N MET A 5 -7.55 -43.14 -8.15
CA MET A 5 -8.15 -42.20 -7.19
C MET A 5 -8.01 -40.71 -7.62
N ARG A 6 -7.73 -40.45 -8.91
CA ARG A 6 -7.51 -39.09 -9.46
C ARG A 6 -8.70 -38.51 -10.24
N GLN A 7 -9.77 -39.27 -10.52
CA GLN A 7 -10.87 -38.81 -11.37
C GLN A 7 -12.13 -38.31 -10.65
N VAL A 8 -12.22 -38.29 -9.32
CA VAL A 8 -13.51 -38.00 -8.65
C VAL A 8 -13.81 -36.49 -8.45
N VAL A 9 -12.86 -35.58 -8.70
CA VAL A 9 -13.09 -34.13 -8.46
C VAL A 9 -13.31 -33.31 -9.74
N ALA A 10 -13.28 -33.93 -10.92
CA ALA A 10 -13.40 -33.20 -12.20
C ALA A 10 -14.85 -32.95 -12.67
N GLY A 11 -15.87 -33.47 -11.96
CA GLY A 11 -17.17 -33.74 -12.57
C GLY A 11 -18.36 -32.84 -12.23
N ILE A 12 -18.28 -31.89 -11.30
CA ILE A 12 -19.41 -30.99 -10.99
C ILE A 12 -18.85 -29.61 -10.61
N ARG A 13 -18.64 -28.74 -11.60
CA ARG A 13 -18.81 -27.32 -11.34
C ARG A 13 -20.33 -27.11 -11.37
N PRO A 14 -21.01 -26.91 -10.23
CA PRO A 14 -22.43 -26.60 -10.29
C PRO A 14 -22.58 -25.37 -11.18
N GLU A 15 -23.49 -25.43 -12.15
CA GLU A 15 -23.92 -24.21 -12.85
C GLU A 15 -24.55 -23.31 -11.80
N ILE A 16 -23.75 -22.42 -11.22
CA ILE A 16 -24.22 -21.47 -10.23
C ILE A 16 -25.10 -20.49 -10.98
N SER A 17 -26.42 -20.60 -10.77
CA SER A 17 -27.37 -19.67 -11.36
C SER A 17 -27.05 -18.24 -10.91
N PRO A 18 -27.40 -17.22 -11.71
CA PRO A 18 -27.22 -15.82 -11.31
C PRO A 18 -27.84 -15.53 -9.93
N VAL A 19 -28.98 -16.16 -9.63
CA VAL A 19 -29.70 -16.03 -8.35
C VAL A 19 -28.93 -16.66 -7.20
N ASP A 20 -28.32 -17.83 -7.40
CA ASP A 20 -27.52 -18.47 -6.35
C ASP A 20 -26.24 -17.68 -6.06
N ARG A 21 -25.65 -17.08 -7.10
CA ARG A 21 -24.51 -16.17 -6.95
C ARG A 21 -24.90 -14.93 -6.16
N GLU A 22 -26.03 -14.32 -6.46
CA GLU A 22 -26.54 -13.14 -5.74
C GLU A 22 -26.88 -13.48 -4.27
N ARG A 23 -27.51 -14.63 -4.02
CA ARG A 23 -27.78 -15.13 -2.66
C ARG A 23 -26.49 -15.38 -1.87
N LEU A 24 -25.47 -15.94 -2.51
CA LEU A 24 -24.16 -16.14 -1.88
C LEU A 24 -23.52 -14.79 -1.53
N TRP A 25 -23.51 -13.84 -2.45
CA TRP A 25 -23.00 -12.48 -2.21
C TRP A 25 -23.73 -11.79 -1.06
N ALA A 26 -25.06 -11.90 -1.00
CA ALA A 26 -25.85 -11.33 0.09
C ALA A 26 -25.47 -11.94 1.45
N LYS A 27 -25.29 -13.27 1.52
CA LYS A 27 -24.86 -13.96 2.74
C LYS A 27 -23.44 -13.57 3.16
N VAL A 28 -22.51 -13.48 2.22
CA VAL A 28 -21.13 -13.03 2.47
C VAL A 28 -21.12 -11.60 2.98
N LYS A 29 -21.91 -10.70 2.37
CA LYS A 29 -22.04 -9.31 2.80
C LYS A 29 -22.58 -9.21 4.23
N LEU A 30 -23.67 -9.93 4.53
CA LEU A 30 -24.27 -9.97 5.87
C LEU A 30 -23.29 -10.54 6.92
N ALA A 31 -22.56 -11.60 6.59
CA ALA A 31 -21.53 -12.14 7.49
C ALA A 31 -20.35 -11.17 7.70
N GLY A 32 -20.02 -10.37 6.68
CA GLY A 32 -19.00 -9.33 6.73
C GLY A 32 -19.34 -8.15 7.64
N GLU A 33 -20.62 -7.89 7.91
CA GLU A 33 -21.04 -6.82 8.85
C GLU A 33 -20.55 -7.05 10.28
N ALA A 34 -20.33 -8.32 10.67
CA ALA A 34 -19.78 -8.68 11.98
C ALA A 34 -18.26 -8.47 12.08
N VAL A 35 -17.57 -8.28 10.95
CA VAL A 35 -16.14 -7.98 10.92
C VAL A 35 -15.98 -6.47 11.10
N ALA A 36 -15.57 -6.06 12.30
CA ALA A 36 -15.29 -4.65 12.56
C ALA A 36 -14.30 -4.11 11.52
N LEU A 37 -14.67 -3.02 10.84
CA LEU A 37 -13.74 -2.22 10.05
C LEU A 37 -12.73 -1.65 11.04
N ASN A 38 -11.53 -2.25 11.09
CA ASN A 38 -10.49 -1.91 12.05
C ASN A 38 -9.86 -0.52 11.80
N TRP A 39 -10.58 0.49 11.29
CA TRP A 39 -9.96 1.77 10.90
C TRP A 39 -10.89 3.01 10.96
N PRO A 40 -10.40 4.19 11.43
CA PRO A 40 -9.04 4.49 11.89
C PRO A 40 -8.81 4.15 13.37
N MET A 41 -7.85 3.27 13.66
CA MET A 41 -7.44 2.98 15.03
C MET A 41 -6.59 4.12 15.59
N ARG A 42 -7.10 4.79 16.63
CA ARG A 42 -6.38 5.81 17.40
C ARG A 42 -5.84 5.28 18.75
N THR A 43 -6.14 4.03 19.08
CA THR A 43 -5.81 3.35 20.34
C THR A 43 -5.32 1.92 20.11
N PHE A 44 -4.80 1.28 21.17
CA PHE A 44 -4.10 -0.01 21.14
C PHE A 44 -4.88 -1.10 20.38
N ALA A 45 -4.25 -1.69 19.36
CA ALA A 45 -4.73 -2.88 18.69
C ALA A 45 -4.18 -4.11 19.40
N SER A 46 -5.03 -4.87 20.10
CA SER A 46 -4.62 -6.13 20.75
C SER A 46 -4.25 -7.23 19.75
N ARG A 47 -4.60 -7.06 18.46
CA ARG A 47 -4.29 -7.98 17.37
C ARG A 47 -3.70 -7.24 16.18
N ASN A 48 -2.73 -7.86 15.52
CA ASN A 48 -2.14 -7.36 14.28
C ASN A 48 -3.23 -7.25 13.19
N PRO A 49 -3.49 -6.07 12.62
CA PRO A 49 -4.46 -5.91 11.54
C PRO A 49 -4.11 -6.70 10.28
N LEU A 50 -2.84 -7.06 10.10
CA LEU A 50 -2.35 -7.86 8.98
C LEU A 50 -2.33 -9.35 9.29
N MET A 51 -3.04 -9.80 10.33
CA MET A 51 -3.12 -11.21 10.68
C MET A 51 -3.68 -12.04 9.51
N GLY A 52 -2.95 -13.08 9.11
CA GLY A 52 -3.25 -13.89 7.92
C GLY A 52 -2.52 -13.44 6.65
N TYR A 53 -1.85 -12.28 6.65
CA TYR A 53 -1.06 -11.75 5.53
C TYR A 53 0.45 -11.72 5.81
N GLU A 54 0.92 -12.32 6.90
CA GLU A 54 2.32 -12.26 7.34
C GLU A 54 3.30 -12.95 6.38
N HIS A 55 2.79 -13.79 5.49
CA HIS A 55 3.56 -14.46 4.45
C HIS A 55 3.82 -13.56 3.23
N LEU A 56 3.19 -12.39 3.16
CA LEU A 56 3.38 -11.42 2.08
C LEU A 56 4.39 -10.34 2.49
N PRO A 57 5.13 -9.77 1.52
CA PRO A 57 5.83 -8.50 1.74
C PRO A 57 4.87 -7.44 2.27
N PHE A 58 5.37 -6.56 3.15
CA PHE A 58 4.53 -5.63 3.92
C PHE A 58 3.66 -4.72 3.03
N ASP A 59 4.21 -4.22 1.92
CA ASP A 59 3.50 -3.42 0.92
C ASP A 59 2.34 -4.20 0.27
N GLN A 60 2.57 -5.47 -0.06
CA GLN A 60 1.53 -6.34 -0.60
C GLN A 60 0.46 -6.68 0.45
N ALA A 61 0.87 -6.98 1.68
CA ALA A 61 -0.04 -7.23 2.79
C ALA A 61 -0.96 -6.04 3.03
N ILE A 62 -0.42 -4.82 3.02
CA ILE A 62 -1.18 -3.58 3.16
C ILE A 62 -2.17 -3.38 2.00
N CYS A 63 -1.75 -3.61 0.75
CA CYS A 63 -2.65 -3.51 -0.40
C CYS A 63 -3.83 -4.49 -0.29
N ARG A 64 -3.58 -5.75 0.06
CA ARG A 64 -4.64 -6.76 0.27
C ARG A 64 -5.55 -6.41 1.45
N ALA A 65 -4.96 -5.97 2.55
CA ALA A 65 -5.69 -5.51 3.72
C ALA A 65 -6.60 -4.31 3.39
N ARG A 66 -6.14 -3.37 2.56
CA ARG A 66 -6.93 -2.21 2.10
C ARG A 66 -8.13 -2.64 1.26
N GLU A 67 -7.94 -3.55 0.32
CA GLU A 67 -9.03 -4.07 -0.53
C GLU A 67 -10.14 -4.72 0.29
N LEU A 68 -9.76 -5.51 1.31
CA LEU A 68 -10.71 -6.29 2.10
C LEU A 68 -11.31 -5.49 3.28
N MET A 69 -10.52 -4.66 3.95
CA MET A 69 -10.91 -3.99 5.20
C MET A 69 -11.08 -2.47 5.06
N GLY A 70 -10.78 -1.89 3.90
CA GLY A 70 -10.99 -0.46 3.62
C GLY A 70 -10.01 0.50 4.31
N GLY A 71 -9.03 0.00 5.07
CA GLY A 71 -8.01 0.84 5.72
C GLY A 71 -7.01 1.40 4.73
N GLN A 72 -6.59 2.66 4.89
CA GLN A 72 -5.60 3.29 3.99
C GLN A 72 -4.22 2.63 4.02
N GLY A 73 -3.87 1.98 5.13
CA GLY A 73 -2.61 1.24 5.30
C GLY A 73 -1.39 2.11 5.63
N TYR A 74 -1.20 3.19 4.87
CA TYR A 74 -0.15 4.19 5.10
C TYR A 74 -0.74 5.53 5.56
N LEU A 75 0.10 6.34 6.19
CA LEU A 75 -0.25 7.73 6.51
C LEU A 75 -0.17 8.59 5.25
N SER A 76 -0.89 9.71 5.23
CA SER A 76 -0.74 10.68 4.15
C SER A 76 0.66 11.30 4.16
N ASN A 77 1.14 11.76 2.99
CA ASN A 77 2.42 12.47 2.89
C ASN A 77 2.48 13.70 3.81
N ASN A 78 1.36 14.40 3.97
CA ASN A 78 1.27 15.54 4.89
C ASN A 78 1.48 15.12 6.34
N THR A 79 0.94 13.96 6.75
CA THR A 79 1.15 13.41 8.09
C THR A 79 2.61 12.99 8.29
N TYR A 80 3.24 12.33 7.32
CA TYR A 80 4.67 12.00 7.40
C TYR A 80 5.54 13.25 7.53
N ARG A 81 5.26 14.30 6.75
CA ARG A 81 5.96 15.59 6.85
C ARG A 81 5.75 16.27 8.21
N ALA A 82 4.55 16.21 8.78
CA ALA A 82 4.30 16.70 10.14
C ALA A 82 5.12 15.93 11.20
N LEU A 83 5.24 14.60 11.07
CA LEU A 83 6.07 13.79 11.95
C LEU A 83 7.57 14.09 11.81
N LEU A 84 8.03 14.40 10.59
CA LEU A 84 9.38 14.89 10.33
C LEU A 84 9.61 16.26 11.01
N ALA A 85 8.68 17.20 10.86
CA ALA A 85 8.76 18.51 11.49
C ALA A 85 8.76 18.43 13.04
N GLN A 86 8.09 17.43 13.62
CA GLN A 86 8.12 17.13 15.05
C GLN A 86 9.38 16.39 15.51
N GLY A 87 10.30 16.03 14.60
CA GLY A 87 11.49 15.24 14.91
C GLY A 87 11.23 13.77 15.22
N ARG A 88 9.97 13.29 15.07
CA ARG A 88 9.63 11.87 15.25
C ARG A 88 10.16 11.00 14.12
N ILE A 89 10.25 11.57 12.92
CA ILE A 89 11.03 11.04 11.80
C ILE A 89 12.25 11.94 11.67
N THR A 90 13.44 11.38 11.48
CA THR A 90 14.66 12.15 11.27
C THR A 90 15.04 12.18 9.80
N THR A 91 15.70 13.25 9.36
CA THR A 91 16.23 13.36 8.00
C THR A 91 17.17 12.20 7.66
N ASP A 92 18.01 11.77 8.61
CA ASP A 92 18.88 10.61 8.39
C ASP A 92 18.11 9.29 8.34
N GLY A 93 17.02 9.17 9.10
CA GLY A 93 16.10 8.03 8.98
C GLY A 93 15.47 7.97 7.59
N LEU A 94 15.07 9.12 7.05
CA LEU A 94 14.52 9.23 5.70
C LEU A 94 15.55 8.87 4.63
N LYS A 95 16.78 9.38 4.73
CA LYS A 95 17.89 9.02 3.84
C LYS A 95 18.15 7.51 3.85
N ARG A 96 18.26 6.90 5.04
CA ARG A 96 18.44 5.44 5.17
C ARG A 96 17.30 4.67 4.53
N ALA A 97 16.05 5.07 4.78
CA ALA A 97 14.89 4.44 4.15
C ALA A 97 14.96 4.54 2.62
N LEU A 98 15.30 5.72 2.09
CA LEU A 98 15.40 5.93 0.64
C LEU A 98 16.49 5.07 0.00
N HIS A 99 17.60 4.81 0.68
CA HIS A 99 18.63 3.88 0.21
C HIS A 99 18.17 2.42 0.13
N THR A 100 17.11 2.02 0.85
CA THR A 100 16.56 0.66 0.76
C THR A 100 15.62 0.47 -0.41
N VAL A 101 15.15 1.57 -1.03
CA VAL A 101 14.25 1.51 -2.17
C VAL A 101 15.06 1.22 -3.43
N VAL A 102 14.81 0.05 -4.04
CA VAL A 102 15.34 -0.26 -5.37
C VAL A 102 14.60 0.60 -6.38
N LEU A 103 15.34 1.50 -7.00
CA LEU A 103 14.77 2.44 -7.96
C LEU A 103 15.09 1.95 -9.38
N PRO A 104 14.16 2.06 -10.33
CA PRO A 104 14.41 1.65 -11.71
C PRO A 104 15.68 2.32 -12.24
N ASN A 105 16.51 1.54 -12.94
CA ASN A 105 17.85 1.94 -13.39
C ASN A 105 17.83 2.88 -14.60
N ASP A 106 16.64 3.28 -15.06
CA ASP A 106 16.49 4.09 -16.26
C ASP A 106 16.74 5.57 -15.95
N ALA A 107 17.91 6.00 -16.40
CA ALA A 107 18.45 7.34 -16.37
C ALA A 107 18.81 7.86 -14.96
N SER A 108 20.11 8.10 -14.79
CA SER A 108 20.67 9.06 -13.84
C SER A 108 20.00 10.42 -14.08
N LEU A 109 18.85 10.66 -13.46
CA LEU A 109 18.18 11.95 -13.49
C LEU A 109 19.03 12.94 -12.68
N VAL A 110 19.87 13.67 -13.39
CA VAL A 110 20.70 14.74 -12.85
C VAL A 110 20.12 16.04 -13.38
N VAL A 111 19.72 16.92 -12.46
CA VAL A 111 19.20 18.25 -12.80
C VAL A 111 20.28 19.26 -12.46
N HIS A 112 20.63 20.12 -13.41
CA HIS A 112 21.52 21.25 -13.16
C HIS A 112 20.69 22.49 -12.83
N ALA A 113 20.90 23.05 -11.65
CA ALA A 113 20.28 24.29 -11.19
C ALA A 113 21.38 25.33 -10.90
N GLY A 114 21.68 26.16 -11.90
CA GLY A 114 22.81 27.07 -11.86
C GLY A 114 24.13 26.30 -11.77
N THR A 115 24.91 26.54 -10.70
CA THR A 115 26.18 25.84 -10.44
C THR A 115 26.00 24.53 -9.67
N ARG A 116 24.78 24.19 -9.27
CA ARG A 116 24.52 22.97 -8.50
C ARG A 116 24.06 21.84 -9.39
N THR A 117 24.64 20.68 -9.16
CA THR A 117 24.16 19.39 -9.67
C THR A 117 23.27 18.79 -8.61
N ILE A 118 22.01 18.50 -8.96
CA ILE A 118 21.03 17.87 -8.08
C ILE A 118 20.82 16.45 -8.57
N GLU A 119 21.19 15.47 -7.74
CA GLU A 119 21.01 14.07 -8.06
C GLU A 119 19.58 13.60 -7.79
N ARG A 120 19.17 12.53 -8.45
CA ARG A 120 17.87 11.88 -8.24
C ARG A 120 17.57 11.60 -6.77
N PHE A 121 18.57 11.19 -6.00
CA PHE A 121 18.42 10.96 -4.56
C PHE A 121 18.02 12.25 -3.83
N GLU A 122 18.66 13.38 -4.15
CA GLU A 122 18.33 14.68 -3.55
C GLU A 122 16.93 15.13 -3.95
N VAL A 123 16.53 14.95 -5.21
CA VAL A 123 15.17 15.27 -5.67
C VAL A 123 14.13 14.50 -4.87
N LEU A 124 14.30 13.18 -4.71
CA LEU A 124 13.39 12.33 -3.94
C LEU A 124 13.37 12.71 -2.46
N LEU A 125 14.55 12.97 -1.88
CA LEU A 125 14.66 13.40 -0.49
C LEU A 125 13.92 14.72 -0.26
N LEU A 126 14.14 15.72 -1.12
CA LEU A 126 13.46 17.02 -1.06
C LEU A 126 11.95 16.86 -1.23
N HIS A 127 11.51 15.99 -2.15
CA HIS A 127 10.08 15.72 -2.34
C HIS A 127 9.43 15.12 -1.09
N LEU A 128 10.09 14.16 -0.45
CA LEU A 128 9.59 13.53 0.78
C LEU A 128 9.55 14.53 1.94
N MET A 129 10.53 15.43 2.03
CA MET A 129 10.64 16.43 3.09
C MET A 129 9.65 17.58 2.93
N HIS A 130 9.49 18.11 1.71
CA HIS A 130 8.79 19.36 1.47
C HIS A 130 7.54 19.20 0.62
N GLY A 131 7.45 18.13 -0.16
CA GLY A 131 6.52 18.06 -1.29
C GLY A 131 6.99 18.98 -2.42
N PHE A 132 6.51 18.68 -3.62
CA PHE A 132 6.61 19.62 -4.74
C PHE A 132 5.19 20.02 -5.07
N GLU A 133 4.83 21.23 -4.65
CA GLU A 133 3.62 21.85 -5.15
C GLU A 133 3.94 22.34 -6.57
N PRO A 134 3.05 22.13 -7.57
CA PRO A 134 3.24 22.74 -8.86
C PRO A 134 3.35 24.25 -8.70
N ILE A 135 4.46 24.83 -9.16
CA ILE A 135 4.63 26.28 -9.21
C ILE A 135 3.65 26.79 -10.27
N ASP A 136 2.91 27.84 -9.92
CA ASP A 136 2.01 28.50 -10.86
C ASP A 136 2.81 28.91 -12.12
N PRO A 137 2.43 28.45 -13.33
CA PRO A 137 3.09 28.83 -14.57
C PRO A 137 3.19 30.34 -14.78
N GLU A 138 2.31 31.13 -14.17
CA GLU A 138 2.35 32.60 -14.27
C GLU A 138 3.55 33.23 -13.55
N LEU A 139 4.18 32.52 -12.61
CA LEU A 139 5.39 32.98 -11.91
C LEU A 139 6.67 32.87 -12.75
N PHE A 140 6.60 32.28 -13.95
CA PHE A 140 7.73 32.15 -14.89
C PHE A 140 7.65 33.12 -16.08
N ARG A 141 6.68 34.05 -16.11
CA ARG A 141 6.54 35.07 -17.16
C ARG A 141 7.30 36.36 -16.85
#